data_AF-A0A8S9M224-F1
#
_entry.id   AF-A0A8S9M224-F1
#
_cell.length_a   1.000
_cell.length_b   1.000
_cell.length_c   1.000
_cell.angle_alpha   90.00
_cell.angle_beta   90.00
_cell.angle_gamma   90.00
#
_symmetry.space_group_name_H-M   'P 1'
#
loop_
_entity.id
_entity.type
_entity.pdbx_description
1 polymer ?
#
loop_
_entity_poly.entity_id
_entity_poly.type
_entity_poly.pdbx_seq_one_letter_code
_entity_poly.pdbx_strand_id
1 'polypeptide(L)'
;MSIPEEEVGLLEDLVNDSVDHRGNPAVRSSTGGWRSACLIIGEQSVEVAERFAYVGIACNMITYLTEQLGQSTANAAVNVNTWSGTASTLPIIGAFVADAYLGRYRTILGSSLIYILGLGLLTLSASLTLMGSSEERKPSILMNALFFCSLYLVAIAQGGHKPCVQAFGADQFDSDHPKERIARGSFFNWWFLFLSGGIAVSILVMVYIQSNVNWAFGFGIPCLFMVMALAIFFLGRKTYRYPKRSHEKNNNGFVRIGRVFIVAFKNRKLISLKHSGQLE
;
A
#
# COMPACT_ATOMS: atom_id res chain seq x y z
N MET A 1 -17.91 -20.60 41.62
CA MET A 1 -17.37 -19.24 41.77
C MET A 1 -18.00 -18.42 40.66
N SER A 2 -19.03 -17.63 40.98
CA SER A 2 -19.73 -16.78 40.01
C SER A 2 -18.84 -15.58 39.70
N ILE A 3 -18.55 -15.36 38.41
CA ILE A 3 -17.84 -14.17 37.94
C ILE A 3 -18.74 -12.95 38.25
N PRO A 4 -18.25 -11.90 38.92
CA PRO A 4 -19.02 -10.67 39.18
C PRO A 4 -19.55 -10.06 37.87
N GLU A 5 -20.76 -9.53 37.87
CA GLU A 5 -21.40 -8.93 36.67
C GLU A 5 -20.55 -7.82 36.02
N GLU A 6 -19.78 -7.10 36.82
CA GLU A 6 -18.83 -6.06 36.36
C GLU A 6 -17.67 -6.65 35.54
N GLU A 7 -17.21 -7.85 35.90
CA GLU A 7 -16.15 -8.58 35.20
C GLU A 7 -16.69 -9.21 33.91
N VAL A 8 -17.96 -9.61 33.88
CA VAL A 8 -18.66 -10.06 32.65
C VAL A 8 -18.80 -8.92 31.64
N GLY A 9 -19.22 -7.72 32.09
CA GLY A 9 -19.33 -6.54 31.23
C GLY A 9 -17.98 -6.09 30.66
N LEU A 10 -16.91 -6.18 31.44
CA LEU A 10 -15.54 -5.92 30.98
C LEU A 10 -15.08 -6.93 29.91
N LEU A 11 -15.38 -8.22 30.10
CA LEU A 11 -15.05 -9.27 29.12
C LEU A 11 -15.85 -9.11 27.82
N GLU A 12 -17.12 -8.68 27.88
CA GLU A 12 -17.93 -8.39 26.69
C GLU A 12 -17.44 -7.16 25.91
N ASP A 13 -16.82 -6.19 26.58
CA ASP A 13 -16.25 -4.99 25.94
C ASP A 13 -14.86 -5.25 25.30
N LEU A 14 -14.26 -6.42 25.53
CA LEU A 14 -12.98 -6.79 24.91
C LEU A 14 -13.16 -7.35 23.50
N VAL A 15 -12.22 -6.99 22.61
CA VAL A 15 -12.11 -7.54 21.26
C VAL A 15 -11.04 -8.63 21.28
N ASN A 16 -11.46 -9.89 21.25
CA ASN A 16 -10.58 -11.06 21.48
C ASN A 16 -9.37 -11.12 20.53
N ASP A 17 -9.54 -10.70 19.28
CA ASP A 17 -8.53 -10.80 18.22
C ASP A 17 -7.72 -9.51 17.99
N SER A 18 -7.80 -8.53 18.89
CA SER A 18 -7.11 -7.25 18.72
C SER A 18 -6.42 -6.77 20.00
N VAL A 19 -5.38 -5.95 19.81
CA VAL A 19 -4.66 -5.23 20.86
C VAL A 19 -4.65 -3.73 20.58
N ASP A 20 -4.45 -2.95 21.63
CA ASP A 20 -4.20 -1.51 21.54
C ASP A 20 -2.75 -1.21 21.11
N HIS A 21 -2.42 0.08 20.99
CA HIS A 21 -1.07 0.55 20.64
C HIS A 21 0.04 0.18 21.66
N ARG A 22 -0.32 -0.25 22.87
CA ARG A 22 0.58 -0.66 23.95
C ARG A 22 0.72 -2.18 24.03
N GLY A 23 -0.09 -2.93 23.28
CA GLY A 23 -0.14 -4.38 23.31
C GLY A 23 -1.13 -4.97 24.32
N ASN A 24 -1.95 -4.14 24.98
CA ASN A 24 -3.01 -4.61 25.87
C ASN A 24 -4.23 -5.08 25.05
N PRO A 25 -5.11 -5.93 25.60
CA PRO A 25 -6.37 -6.29 24.96
C PRO A 25 -7.14 -5.05 24.49
N ALA A 26 -7.62 -5.06 23.24
CA ALA A 26 -8.37 -3.95 22.69
C ALA A 26 -9.76 -3.84 23.35
N VAL A 27 -10.06 -2.67 23.89
CA VAL A 27 -11.37 -2.36 24.48
C VAL A 27 -12.23 -1.68 23.42
N ARG A 28 -13.45 -2.20 23.17
CA ARG A 28 -14.33 -1.78 22.08
C ARG A 28 -14.75 -0.30 22.23
N SER A 29 -15.00 0.16 23.45
CA SER A 29 -15.37 1.54 23.77
C SER A 29 -14.27 2.59 23.52
N SER A 30 -12.99 2.22 23.56
CA SER A 30 -11.86 3.16 23.46
C SER A 30 -11.02 3.03 22.19
N THR A 31 -11.10 1.89 21.49
CA THR A 31 -10.29 1.59 20.31
C THR A 31 -11.17 1.28 19.10
N GLY A 32 -10.65 1.55 17.91
CA GLY A 32 -11.26 1.20 16.63
C GLY A 32 -12.50 2.04 16.26
N GLY A 33 -13.43 1.39 15.57
CA GLY A 33 -14.67 1.98 15.10
C GLY A 33 -14.47 3.11 14.09
N TRP A 34 -15.53 3.93 13.94
CA TRP A 34 -15.56 5.02 12.97
C TRP A 34 -14.51 6.09 13.20
N ARG A 35 -14.11 6.36 14.45
CA ARG A 35 -13.06 7.36 14.73
C ARG A 35 -11.76 6.99 14.03
N SER A 36 -11.34 5.74 14.17
CA SER A 36 -10.16 5.19 13.54
C SER A 36 -10.34 5.02 12.03
N ALA A 37 -11.50 4.50 11.61
CA ALA A 37 -11.82 4.31 10.20
C ALA A 37 -11.85 5.63 9.42
N CYS A 38 -12.36 6.72 10.00
CA CYS A 38 -12.37 8.04 9.38
C CYS A 38 -10.96 8.63 9.22
N LEU A 39 -10.03 8.36 10.13
CA LEU A 39 -8.63 8.77 9.97
C LEU A 39 -7.95 8.00 8.84
N ILE A 40 -8.23 6.71 8.73
CA ILE A 40 -7.71 5.86 7.65
C ILE A 40 -8.35 6.24 6.30
N ILE A 41 -9.65 6.51 6.26
CA ILE A 41 -10.32 7.06 5.07
C ILE A 41 -9.78 8.45 4.74
N GLY A 42 -9.55 9.31 5.72
CA GLY A 42 -9.02 10.66 5.53
C GLY A 42 -7.61 10.63 4.94
N GLU A 43 -6.74 9.77 5.47
CA GLU A 43 -5.42 9.50 4.90
C GLU A 43 -5.52 9.00 3.45
N GLN A 44 -6.36 8.00 3.19
CA GLN A 44 -6.56 7.49 1.84
C GLN A 44 -7.16 8.56 0.91
N SER A 45 -8.07 9.40 1.37
CA SER A 45 -8.73 10.41 0.54
C SER A 45 -7.75 11.49 0.12
N VAL A 46 -6.82 11.85 1.01
CA VAL A 46 -5.67 12.71 0.72
C VAL A 46 -4.76 12.07 -0.33
N GLU A 47 -4.46 10.76 -0.21
CA GLU A 47 -3.68 10.01 -1.20
C GLU A 47 -4.41 9.87 -2.56
N VAL A 48 -5.73 9.64 -2.58
CA VAL A 48 -6.50 9.44 -3.82
C VAL A 48 -6.77 10.75 -4.53
N ALA A 49 -7.10 11.85 -3.82
CA ALA A 49 -7.18 13.18 -4.44
C ALA A 49 -5.85 13.55 -5.12
N GLU A 50 -4.77 12.93 -4.65
CA GLU A 50 -3.43 13.02 -5.18
C GLU A 50 -2.97 11.76 -5.95
N ARG A 51 -3.84 10.81 -6.36
CA ARG A 51 -3.36 9.71 -7.23
C ARG A 51 -2.85 10.18 -8.61
N PHE A 52 -2.94 11.48 -8.87
CA PHE A 52 -2.07 12.37 -9.65
C PHE A 52 -0.64 11.87 -9.90
N ALA A 53 0.13 11.35 -8.92
CA ALA A 53 1.44 10.77 -9.24
C ALA A 53 1.32 9.50 -10.10
N TYR A 54 0.54 8.50 -9.69
CA TYR A 54 0.45 7.22 -10.42
C TYR A 54 -0.27 7.36 -11.77
N VAL A 55 -1.37 8.11 -11.82
CA VAL A 55 -2.16 8.33 -13.04
C VAL A 55 -1.49 9.37 -13.94
N GLY A 56 -0.89 10.41 -13.37
CA GLY A 56 -0.12 11.41 -14.10
C GLY A 56 1.17 10.82 -14.69
N ILE A 57 1.87 9.94 -13.95
CA ILE A 57 2.91 9.07 -14.49
C ILE A 57 2.29 8.16 -15.55
N ALA A 58 1.29 7.32 -15.28
CA ALA A 58 0.80 6.37 -16.28
C ALA A 58 0.34 7.02 -17.61
N CYS A 59 -0.43 8.11 -17.55
CA CYS A 59 -1.00 8.77 -18.72
C CYS A 59 0.00 9.67 -19.45
N ASN A 60 0.95 10.30 -18.74
CA ASN A 60 1.93 11.21 -19.35
C ASN A 60 3.35 10.66 -19.38
N MET A 61 3.62 9.48 -18.83
CA MET A 61 4.94 8.86 -18.90
C MET A 61 5.24 8.48 -20.34
N ILE A 62 4.24 8.15 -21.17
CA ILE A 62 4.48 8.02 -22.61
C ILE A 62 4.99 9.36 -23.16
N THR A 63 4.25 10.46 -22.94
CA THR A 63 4.61 11.81 -23.36
C THR A 63 5.97 12.27 -22.82
N TYR A 64 6.26 12.03 -21.54
CA TYR A 64 7.53 12.37 -20.89
C TYR A 64 8.69 11.52 -21.44
N LEU A 65 8.48 10.21 -21.60
CA LEU A 65 9.46 9.30 -22.20
C LEU A 65 9.74 9.69 -23.65
N THR A 66 8.73 10.13 -24.42
CA THR A 66 8.89 10.51 -25.83
C THR A 66 9.43 11.92 -26.02
N GLU A 67 8.91 12.93 -25.32
CA GLU A 67 9.22 14.35 -25.54
C GLU A 67 10.44 14.81 -24.74
N GLN A 68 10.59 14.38 -23.48
CA GLN A 68 11.66 14.85 -22.59
C GLN A 68 12.87 13.91 -22.58
N LEU A 69 12.63 12.60 -22.72
CA LEU A 69 13.68 11.57 -22.73
C LEU A 69 14.05 11.08 -24.14
N GLY A 70 13.32 11.51 -25.17
CA GLY A 70 13.59 11.20 -26.57
C GLY A 70 13.43 9.72 -26.95
N GLN A 71 12.64 8.94 -26.19
CA GLN A 71 12.35 7.55 -26.54
C GLN A 71 11.34 7.47 -27.69
N SER A 72 11.36 6.37 -28.44
CA SER A 72 10.29 6.07 -29.39
C SER A 72 8.99 5.76 -28.64
N THR A 73 7.84 6.07 -29.25
CA THR A 73 6.51 5.78 -28.67
C THR A 73 6.35 4.29 -28.34
N ALA A 74 6.93 3.41 -29.16
CA ALA A 74 6.93 1.97 -28.91
C ALA A 74 7.70 1.58 -27.63
N ASN A 75 8.92 2.11 -27.45
CA ASN A 75 9.72 1.84 -26.25
C ASN A 75 9.08 2.44 -24.99
N ALA A 76 8.48 3.63 -25.11
CA ALA A 76 7.75 4.27 -24.03
C ALA A 76 6.56 3.42 -23.57
N ALA A 77 5.77 2.90 -24.51
CA ALA A 77 4.64 2.03 -24.21
C ALA A 77 5.07 0.71 -23.54
N VAL A 78 6.18 0.11 -23.98
CA VAL A 78 6.75 -1.09 -23.33
C VAL A 78 7.11 -0.78 -21.88
N ASN A 79 7.87 0.28 -21.62
CA ASN A 79 8.29 0.67 -20.27
C ASN A 79 7.09 0.93 -19.34
N VAL A 80 6.07 1.62 -19.82
CA VAL A 80 4.84 1.91 -19.07
C VAL A 80 4.08 0.63 -18.74
N ASN A 81 3.90 -0.26 -19.71
CA ASN A 81 3.21 -1.53 -19.50
C ASN A 81 3.98 -2.44 -18.54
N THR A 82 5.31 -2.51 -18.65
CA THR A 82 6.17 -3.26 -17.73
C THR A 82 6.08 -2.72 -16.31
N TRP A 83 6.12 -1.40 -16.14
CA TRP A 83 5.95 -0.77 -14.83
C TRP A 83 4.57 -1.05 -14.24
N SER A 84 3.49 -0.86 -15.00
CA SER A 84 2.12 -1.14 -14.58
C SER A 84 1.90 -2.60 -14.17
N GLY A 85 2.45 -3.54 -14.95
CA GLY A 85 2.44 -4.97 -14.62
C GLY A 85 3.21 -5.27 -13.33
N THR A 86 4.35 -4.63 -13.13
CA THR A 86 5.14 -4.77 -11.89
C THR A 86 4.39 -4.20 -10.68
N ALA A 87 3.83 -3.00 -10.80
CA ALA A 87 3.04 -2.35 -9.75
C ALA A 87 1.77 -3.15 -9.37
N SER A 88 1.24 -3.95 -10.31
CA SER A 88 0.08 -4.81 -10.08
C SER A 88 0.42 -6.13 -9.38
N THR A 89 1.66 -6.61 -9.49
CA THR A 89 2.12 -7.86 -8.86
C THR A 89 2.75 -7.65 -7.49
N LEU A 90 3.41 -6.52 -7.27
CA LEU A 90 4.01 -6.14 -5.98
C LEU A 90 3.08 -6.21 -4.76
N PRO A 91 1.76 -5.91 -4.85
CA PRO A 91 0.84 -6.11 -3.74
C PRO A 91 0.83 -7.51 -3.15
N ILE A 92 1.09 -8.55 -3.96
CA ILE A 92 1.16 -9.94 -3.48
C ILE A 92 2.33 -10.10 -2.51
N ILE A 93 3.49 -9.55 -2.88
CA ILE A 93 4.70 -9.58 -2.05
C ILE A 93 4.52 -8.68 -0.81
N GLY A 94 3.96 -7.48 -0.99
CA GLY A 94 3.68 -6.54 0.09
C GLY A 94 2.75 -7.12 1.15
N ALA A 95 1.65 -7.75 0.73
CA ALA A 95 0.72 -8.43 1.61
C ALA A 95 1.38 -9.59 2.35
N PHE A 96 2.16 -10.42 1.66
CA PHE A 96 2.92 -11.50 2.31
C PHE A 96 3.85 -10.98 3.40
N VAL A 97 4.60 -9.92 3.11
CA VAL A 97 5.54 -9.30 4.06
C VAL A 97 4.81 -8.72 5.28
N ALA A 98 3.64 -8.09 5.05
CA ALA A 98 2.80 -7.55 6.11
C ALA A 98 2.24 -8.64 7.02
N ASP A 99 1.63 -9.66 6.45
CA ASP A 99 1.00 -10.72 7.24
C ASP A 99 2.04 -11.62 7.92
N ALA A 100 3.21 -11.84 7.29
CA ALA A 100 4.23 -12.74 7.82
C ALA A 100 5.23 -12.12 8.80
N TYR A 101 5.70 -10.89 8.57
CA TYR A 101 6.89 -10.38 9.26
C TYR A 101 6.71 -9.03 9.96
N LEU A 102 6.01 -8.08 9.33
CA LEU A 102 5.98 -6.69 9.79
C LEU A 102 4.68 -6.28 10.48
N GLY A 103 3.55 -6.88 10.10
CA GLY A 103 2.22 -6.49 10.56
C GLY A 103 1.70 -5.29 9.76
N ARG A 104 0.38 -5.23 9.57
CA ARG A 104 -0.27 -4.26 8.65
C ARG A 104 0.12 -2.82 8.93
N TYR A 105 0.05 -2.35 10.18
CA TYR A 105 0.42 -0.98 10.56
C TYR A 105 1.89 -0.62 10.23
N ARG A 106 2.84 -1.51 10.54
CA ARG A 106 4.27 -1.23 10.29
C ARG A 106 4.58 -1.26 8.80
N THR A 107 3.93 -2.15 8.05
CA THR A 107 4.04 -2.18 6.59
C THR A 107 3.48 -0.91 5.96
N ILE A 108 2.33 -0.42 6.43
CA ILE A 108 1.78 0.87 5.97
C ILE A 108 2.80 1.97 6.21
N LEU A 109 3.26 2.14 7.46
CA LEU A 109 4.21 3.20 7.83
C LEU A 109 5.51 3.14 7.00
N GLY A 110 6.11 1.95 6.88
CA GLY A 110 7.33 1.76 6.09
C GLY A 110 7.09 2.02 4.60
N SER A 111 5.97 1.56 4.06
CA SER A 111 5.61 1.79 2.66
C SER A 111 5.34 3.27 2.38
N SER A 112 4.68 3.99 3.29
CA SER A 112 4.45 5.43 3.16
C SER A 112 5.75 6.23 3.14
N LEU A 113 6.74 5.85 3.96
CA LEU A 113 8.08 6.48 3.94
C LEU A 113 8.82 6.21 2.62
N ILE A 114 8.76 4.98 2.11
CA ILE A 114 9.32 4.63 0.80
C ILE A 114 8.59 5.40 -0.31
N TYR A 115 7.28 5.62 -0.17
CA TYR A 115 6.47 6.40 -1.11
C TYR A 115 6.95 7.85 -1.18
N ILE A 116 7.10 8.52 -0.02
CA ILE A 116 7.60 9.89 0.08
C ILE A 116 9.01 10.00 -0.52
N LEU A 117 9.88 9.04 -0.23
CA LEU A 117 11.22 8.98 -0.83
C LEU A 117 11.17 8.82 -2.36
N GLY A 118 10.33 7.91 -2.86
CA GLY A 118 10.14 7.69 -4.29
C GLY A 118 9.64 8.94 -5.02
N LEU A 119 8.60 9.59 -4.49
CA LEU A 119 8.08 10.85 -5.04
C LEU A 119 9.09 11.99 -4.96
N GLY A 120 9.83 12.10 -3.85
CA GLY A 120 10.88 13.10 -3.68
C GLY A 120 12.01 12.94 -4.71
N LEU A 121 12.51 11.71 -4.90
CA LEU A 121 13.53 11.41 -5.91
C LEU A 121 13.01 11.62 -7.33
N LEU A 122 11.76 11.28 -7.60
CA LEU A 122 11.12 11.49 -8.90
C LEU A 122 10.99 12.98 -9.21
N THR A 123 10.56 13.79 -8.23
CA THR A 123 10.46 15.24 -8.33
C THR A 123 11.83 15.88 -8.58
N LEU A 124 12.85 15.43 -7.84
CA LEU A 124 14.23 15.89 -8.02
C LEU A 124 14.73 15.55 -9.43
N SER A 125 14.52 14.31 -9.89
CA SER A 125 14.91 13.89 -11.23
C SER A 125 14.24 14.75 -12.30
N ALA A 126 12.92 14.99 -12.20
CA ALA A 126 12.20 15.82 -13.14
C ALA A 126 12.68 17.29 -13.13
N SER A 127 12.89 17.87 -11.94
CA SER A 127 13.35 19.25 -11.80
C SER A 127 14.76 19.45 -12.37
N LEU A 128 15.66 18.51 -12.14
CA LEU A 128 17.03 18.57 -12.66
C LEU A 128 17.07 18.40 -14.19
N THR A 129 16.23 17.52 -14.76
CA THR A 129 16.09 17.39 -16.22
C THR A 129 15.60 18.69 -16.84
N LEU A 130 14.65 19.38 -16.21
CA LEU A 130 14.11 20.66 -16.67
C LEU A 130 15.09 21.84 -16.54
N MET A 131 15.97 21.82 -15.53
CA MET A 131 17.02 22.84 -15.39
C MET A 131 18.23 22.59 -16.31
N GLY A 132 18.51 21.31 -16.62
CA GLY A 132 19.62 20.89 -17.46
C GLY A 132 19.38 21.02 -18.97
N SER A 133 18.15 21.36 -19.40
CA SER A 133 17.77 21.53 -20.81
C SER A 133 18.12 22.90 -21.39
N SER A 134 19.05 23.63 -20.78
CA SER A 134 19.72 24.77 -21.42
C SER A 134 20.73 24.21 -22.43
N GLU A 135 20.28 24.14 -23.68
CA GLU A 135 21.00 23.89 -24.93
C GLU A 135 22.20 22.90 -24.87
N GLU A 136 22.03 21.72 -25.49
CA GLU A 136 23.07 20.75 -25.89
C GLU A 136 23.50 19.60 -24.95
N ARG A 137 22.78 19.27 -23.88
CA ARG A 137 23.08 18.05 -23.10
C ARG A 137 22.01 16.98 -23.24
N LYS A 138 22.37 15.85 -23.88
CA LYS A 138 21.59 14.59 -23.82
C LYS A 138 21.25 14.28 -22.35
N PRO A 139 20.05 13.73 -22.04
CA PRO A 139 19.73 13.30 -20.69
C PRO A 139 20.85 12.40 -20.18
N SER A 140 21.49 12.82 -19.08
CA SER A 140 22.57 12.04 -18.48
C SER A 140 22.03 10.66 -18.12
N ILE A 141 22.78 9.59 -18.42
CA ILE A 141 22.46 8.21 -18.03
C ILE A 141 22.05 8.14 -16.55
N LEU A 142 22.68 8.97 -15.72
CA LEU A 142 22.39 9.11 -14.30
C LEU A 142 20.96 9.60 -14.01
N MET A 143 20.43 10.54 -14.79
CA MET A 143 19.05 11.05 -14.61
C MET A 143 18.01 10.03 -15.05
N ASN A 144 18.27 9.31 -16.13
CA ASN A 144 17.39 8.23 -16.57
C ASN A 144 17.35 7.11 -15.52
N ALA A 145 18.52 6.73 -14.99
CA ALA A 145 18.61 5.75 -13.92
C ALA A 145 17.89 6.21 -12.64
N LEU A 146 18.04 7.48 -12.26
CA LEU A 146 17.35 8.07 -11.11
C LEU A 146 15.82 8.06 -11.30
N PHE A 147 15.35 8.46 -12.49
CA PHE A 147 13.94 8.43 -12.85
C PHE A 147 13.35 7.02 -12.72
N PHE A 148 13.93 6.02 -13.41
CA PHE A 148 13.43 4.65 -13.33
C PHE A 148 13.55 4.06 -11.92
N CYS A 149 14.65 4.34 -11.20
CA CYS A 149 14.79 3.90 -9.80
C CYS A 149 13.67 4.45 -8.92
N SER A 150 13.41 5.75 -9.00
CA SER A 150 12.33 6.40 -8.25
C SER A 150 10.94 5.87 -8.63
N LEU A 151 10.70 5.62 -9.92
CA LEU A 151 9.47 5.07 -10.46
C LEU A 151 9.16 3.65 -9.91
N TYR A 152 10.17 2.79 -9.86
CA TYR A 152 10.02 1.45 -9.27
C TYR A 152 9.93 1.51 -7.73
N LEU A 153 10.56 2.48 -7.09
CA LEU A 153 10.43 2.69 -5.65
C LEU A 153 8.99 3.05 -5.27
N VAL A 154 8.33 3.91 -6.05
CA VAL A 154 6.89 4.22 -5.90
C VAL A 154 6.03 2.97 -6.10
N ALA A 155 6.36 2.12 -7.09
CA ALA A 155 5.63 0.86 -7.29
C ALA A 155 5.74 -0.09 -6.08
N ILE A 156 6.94 -0.20 -5.48
CA ILE A 156 7.18 -1.00 -4.27
C ILE A 156 6.38 -0.43 -3.09
N ALA A 157 6.42 0.88 -2.89
CA ALA A 157 5.65 1.56 -1.86
C ALA A 157 4.15 1.28 -2.01
N GLN A 158 3.60 1.41 -3.21
CA GLN A 158 2.18 1.15 -3.47
C GLN A 158 1.80 -0.31 -3.24
N GLY A 159 2.70 -1.25 -3.56
CA GLY A 159 2.52 -2.67 -3.31
C GLY A 159 2.37 -3.00 -1.82
N GLY A 160 3.16 -2.38 -0.95
CA GLY A 160 3.03 -2.56 0.50
C GLY A 160 1.85 -1.77 1.10
N HIS A 161 1.63 -0.54 0.62
CA HIS A 161 0.65 0.38 1.20
C HIS A 161 -0.79 -0.07 0.97
N LYS A 162 -1.20 -0.18 -0.31
CA LYS A 162 -2.60 -0.33 -0.72
C LYS A 162 -3.32 -1.54 -0.09
N PRO A 163 -2.81 -2.79 -0.17
CA PRO A 163 -3.50 -3.92 0.42
C PRO A 163 -3.55 -3.83 1.96
N CYS A 164 -2.52 -3.25 2.58
CA CYS A 164 -2.42 -3.17 4.03
C CYS A 164 -3.35 -2.11 4.61
N VAL A 165 -3.48 -0.93 4.01
CA VAL A 165 -4.38 0.13 4.49
C VAL A 165 -5.83 -0.33 4.43
N GLN A 166 -6.24 -0.99 3.33
CA GLN A 166 -7.60 -1.52 3.20
C GLN A 166 -7.91 -2.57 4.27
N ALA A 167 -6.98 -3.52 4.48
CA ALA A 167 -7.13 -4.54 5.50
C ALA A 167 -7.14 -3.93 6.91
N PHE A 168 -6.24 -2.98 7.19
CA PHE A 168 -6.14 -2.31 8.48
C PHE A 168 -7.35 -1.44 8.81
N GLY A 169 -7.94 -0.78 7.81
CA GLY A 169 -9.20 -0.05 7.96
C GLY A 169 -10.37 -0.98 8.31
N ALA A 170 -10.42 -2.15 7.67
CA ALA A 170 -11.40 -3.18 7.99
C ALA A 170 -11.20 -3.77 9.41
N ASP A 171 -9.95 -3.88 9.87
CA ASP A 171 -9.61 -4.35 11.23
C ASP A 171 -10.08 -3.42 12.34
N GLN A 172 -10.50 -2.18 12.02
CA GLN A 172 -11.06 -1.27 13.02
C GLN A 172 -12.46 -1.68 13.48
N PHE A 173 -13.08 -2.66 12.81
CA PHE A 173 -14.42 -3.16 13.12
C PHE A 173 -14.36 -4.65 13.49
N ASP A 174 -14.90 -4.97 14.66
CA ASP A 174 -15.10 -6.31 15.18
C ASP A 174 -16.14 -7.06 14.32
N SER A 175 -15.77 -8.27 13.86
CA SER A 175 -16.62 -9.07 12.98
C SER A 175 -17.68 -9.86 13.75
N ASP A 176 -17.42 -10.15 15.03
CA ASP A 176 -18.31 -10.91 15.90
C ASP A 176 -19.43 -10.01 16.44
N HIS A 177 -19.18 -8.71 16.54
CA HIS A 177 -20.17 -7.75 16.98
C HIS A 177 -21.11 -7.30 15.83
N PRO A 178 -22.45 -7.53 15.93
CA PRO A 178 -23.38 -7.32 14.82
C PRO A 178 -23.43 -5.88 14.30
N LYS A 179 -23.32 -4.88 15.18
CA LYS A 179 -23.32 -3.46 14.77
C LYS A 179 -22.03 -3.07 14.03
N GLU A 180 -20.88 -3.58 14.48
CA GLU A 180 -19.59 -3.26 13.87
C GLU A 180 -19.42 -3.97 12.54
N ARG A 181 -19.96 -5.19 12.39
CA ARG A 181 -20.03 -5.90 11.11
C ARG A 181 -20.78 -5.10 10.03
N ILE A 182 -21.92 -4.49 10.39
CA ILE A 182 -22.67 -3.62 9.46
C ILE A 182 -21.86 -2.36 9.14
N ALA A 183 -21.27 -1.73 10.16
CA ALA A 183 -20.43 -0.55 9.99
C ALA A 183 -19.22 -0.80 9.08
N ARG A 184 -18.62 -2.00 9.15
CA ARG A 184 -17.55 -2.43 8.24
C ARG A 184 -18.00 -2.48 6.78
N GLY A 185 -19.24 -2.91 6.51
CA GLY A 185 -19.83 -2.84 5.18
C GLY A 185 -19.95 -1.39 4.68
N SER A 186 -20.47 -0.50 5.53
CA SER A 186 -20.54 0.94 5.24
C SER A 186 -19.17 1.59 5.04
N PHE A 187 -18.14 1.14 5.77
CA PHE A 187 -16.76 1.60 5.59
C PHE A 187 -16.29 1.36 4.16
N PHE A 188 -16.52 0.16 3.61
CA PHE A 188 -16.14 -0.12 2.22
C PHE A 188 -16.94 0.72 1.21
N ASN A 189 -18.21 1.00 1.47
CA ASN A 189 -18.99 1.90 0.62
C ASN A 189 -18.38 3.30 0.56
N TRP A 190 -18.04 3.88 1.73
CA TRP A 190 -17.35 5.16 1.80
C TRP A 190 -15.96 5.11 1.17
N TRP A 191 -15.19 4.05 1.41
CA TRP A 191 -13.89 3.83 0.81
C TRP A 191 -13.95 3.88 -0.72
N PHE A 192 -14.87 3.15 -1.34
CA PHE A 192 -15.03 3.14 -2.79
C PHE A 192 -15.58 4.46 -3.34
N LEU A 193 -16.45 5.15 -2.59
CA LEU A 193 -16.92 6.48 -2.96
C LEU A 193 -15.76 7.49 -3.03
N PHE A 194 -14.93 7.56 -1.98
CA PHE A 194 -13.76 8.45 -1.97
C PHE A 194 -12.70 8.03 -2.99
N LEU A 195 -12.51 6.72 -3.21
CA LEU A 195 -11.63 6.23 -4.26
C LEU A 195 -12.06 6.72 -5.64
N SER A 196 -13.35 6.58 -5.96
CA SER A 196 -13.89 6.95 -7.27
C SER A 196 -13.94 8.46 -7.46
N GLY A 197 -14.40 9.19 -6.44
CA GLY A 197 -14.44 10.65 -6.45
C GLY A 197 -13.06 11.28 -6.53
N GLY A 198 -12.09 10.76 -5.78
CA GLY A 198 -10.72 11.24 -5.82
C GLY A 198 -10.07 11.02 -7.20
N ILE A 199 -10.24 9.85 -7.82
CA ILE A 199 -9.75 9.61 -9.19
C ILE A 199 -10.36 10.60 -10.19
N ALA A 200 -11.67 10.87 -10.11
CA ALA A 200 -12.33 11.82 -11.00
C ALA A 200 -11.78 13.24 -10.84
N VAL A 201 -11.63 13.72 -9.61
CA VAL A 201 -11.05 15.04 -9.31
C VAL A 201 -9.58 15.12 -9.75
N SER A 202 -8.79 14.08 -9.47
CA SER A 202 -7.38 14.04 -9.86
C SER A 202 -7.19 14.14 -11.37
N ILE A 203 -7.99 13.45 -12.18
CA ILE A 203 -7.89 13.53 -13.64
C ILE A 203 -8.13 14.97 -14.12
N LEU A 204 -9.15 15.65 -13.59
CA LEU A 204 -9.47 17.03 -13.98
C LEU A 204 -8.37 18.02 -13.58
N VAL A 205 -7.92 17.96 -12.32
CA VAL A 205 -6.90 18.87 -11.78
C VAL A 205 -5.53 18.63 -12.43
N MET A 206 -5.17 17.36 -12.68
CA MET A 206 -3.86 17.01 -13.24
C MET A 206 -3.71 17.46 -14.69
N VAL A 207 -4.72 17.19 -15.53
CA VAL A 207 -4.72 17.64 -16.93
C VAL A 207 -4.54 19.16 -17.00
N TYR A 208 -5.14 19.90 -16.07
CA TYR A 208 -4.97 21.35 -16.00
C TYR A 208 -3.54 21.78 -15.60
N ILE A 209 -3.00 21.22 -14.51
CA ILE A 209 -1.67 21.57 -14.00
C ILE A 209 -0.57 21.24 -15.01
N GLN A 210 -0.64 20.07 -15.65
CA GLN A 210 0.38 19.64 -16.62
C GLN A 210 0.33 20.41 -17.93
N SER A 211 -0.87 20.80 -18.39
CA SER A 211 -1.00 21.52 -19.65
C SER A 211 -0.68 23.02 -19.53
N ASN A 212 -0.78 23.61 -18.33
CA ASN A 212 -0.72 25.07 -18.17
C ASN A 212 0.33 25.59 -17.16
N VAL A 213 0.88 24.75 -16.28
CA VAL A 213 1.74 25.23 -15.17
C VAL A 213 3.17 24.73 -15.31
N ASN A 214 3.48 23.52 -14.85
CA ASN A 214 4.81 22.93 -14.94
C ASN A 214 4.78 21.45 -14.52
N TRP A 215 5.58 20.64 -15.19
CA TRP A 215 5.79 19.23 -14.87
C TRP A 215 6.39 18.99 -13.47
N ALA A 216 7.21 19.90 -12.94
CA ALA A 216 7.81 19.77 -11.61
C ALA A 216 6.77 19.81 -10.47
N PHE A 217 5.76 20.69 -10.58
CA PHE A 217 4.64 20.70 -9.64
C PHE A 217 3.79 19.42 -9.75
N GLY A 218 3.81 18.80 -10.94
CA GLY A 218 3.26 17.47 -11.25
C GLY A 218 3.82 16.32 -10.40
N PHE A 219 4.95 16.50 -9.73
CA PHE A 219 5.56 15.47 -8.87
C PHE A 219 5.74 15.95 -7.41
N GLY A 220 5.92 17.25 -7.19
CA GLY A 220 6.12 17.81 -5.85
C GLY A 220 4.85 17.89 -5.00
N ILE A 221 3.72 18.28 -5.61
CA ILE A 221 2.41 18.30 -4.93
C ILE A 221 2.09 16.94 -4.31
N PRO A 222 2.33 15.82 -5.02
CA PRO A 222 2.23 14.50 -4.44
C PRO A 222 2.93 14.22 -3.15
N CYS A 223 4.19 14.58 -3.12
CA CYS A 223 5.03 14.33 -1.99
C CYS A 223 4.44 15.01 -0.74
N LEU A 224 3.91 16.22 -0.89
CA LEU A 224 3.30 16.97 0.21
C LEU A 224 2.02 16.31 0.73
N PHE A 225 1.10 15.92 -0.14
CA PHE A 225 -0.12 15.23 0.29
C PHE A 225 0.20 13.87 0.92
N MET A 226 1.19 13.13 0.41
CA MET A 226 1.62 11.87 1.03
C MET A 226 2.19 12.09 2.45
N VAL A 227 2.93 13.18 2.68
CA VAL A 227 3.39 13.56 4.02
C VAL A 227 2.22 13.89 4.93
N MET A 228 1.22 14.62 4.44
CA MET A 228 0.00 14.94 5.20
C MET A 228 -0.82 13.67 5.53
N ALA A 229 -0.99 12.78 4.55
CA ALA A 229 -1.60 11.46 4.71
C ALA A 229 -0.92 10.68 5.83
N LEU A 230 0.41 10.55 5.77
CA LEU A 230 1.20 9.87 6.79
C LEU A 230 1.03 10.51 8.18
N ALA A 231 0.97 11.85 8.26
CA ALA A 231 0.74 12.55 9.51
C ALA A 231 -0.65 12.24 10.10
N ILE A 232 -1.71 12.28 9.28
CA ILE A 232 -3.08 11.92 9.69
C ILE A 232 -3.12 10.48 10.20
N PHE A 233 -2.51 9.55 9.45
CA PHE A 233 -2.44 8.15 9.85
C PHE A 233 -1.70 7.98 11.18
N PHE A 234 -0.57 8.68 11.35
CA PHE A 234 0.22 8.60 12.58
C PHE A 234 -0.51 9.16 13.80
N LEU A 235 -1.29 10.24 13.64
CA LEU A 235 -2.09 10.84 14.71
C LEU A 235 -3.14 9.85 15.27
N GLY A 236 -3.69 8.97 14.43
CA GLY A 236 -4.64 7.93 14.84
C GLY A 236 -4.03 6.75 15.60
N ARG A 237 -2.70 6.67 15.76
CA ARG A 237 -2.03 5.49 16.36
C ARG A 237 -2.60 5.04 17.71
N LYS A 238 -3.08 5.97 18.54
CA LYS A 238 -3.59 5.65 19.88
C LYS A 238 -5.02 5.09 19.85
N THR A 239 -5.76 5.34 18.77
CA THR A 239 -7.15 4.91 18.63
C THR A 239 -7.27 3.62 17.81
N TYR A 240 -6.22 3.21 17.08
CA TYR A 240 -6.31 2.01 16.25
C TYR A 240 -6.37 0.70 17.02
N ARG A 241 -7.12 -0.25 16.46
CA ARG A 241 -7.05 -1.67 16.80
C ARG A 241 -6.00 -2.35 15.94
N TYR A 242 -5.14 -3.12 16.59
CA TYR A 242 -4.09 -3.89 15.94
C TYR A 242 -4.47 -5.36 16.03
N PRO A 243 -4.66 -6.07 14.90
CA PRO A 243 -4.93 -7.50 14.95
C PRO A 243 -3.82 -8.21 15.72
N LYS A 244 -4.20 -9.06 16.67
CA LYS A 244 -3.23 -9.95 17.32
C LYS A 244 -2.58 -10.78 16.22
N ARG A 245 -1.25 -10.83 16.21
CA ARG A 245 -0.56 -11.93 15.55
C ARG A 245 -0.98 -13.19 16.27
N SER A 246 -1.85 -13.99 15.66
CA SER A 246 -2.11 -15.31 16.21
C SER A 246 -0.76 -16.02 16.34
N HIS A 247 -0.41 -16.37 17.58
CA HIS A 247 0.85 -17.03 17.91
C HIS A 247 0.93 -18.45 17.32
N GLU A 248 -0.12 -18.88 16.61
CA GLU A 248 -0.07 -19.94 15.63
C GLU A 248 0.82 -19.53 14.45
N LYS A 249 2.12 -19.87 14.57
CA LYS A 249 3.17 -19.82 13.55
C LYS A 249 2.79 -20.42 12.16
N ASN A 250 1.56 -20.92 11.97
CA ASN A 250 1.08 -21.65 10.79
C ASN A 250 0.00 -20.92 9.96
N ASN A 251 -0.45 -19.71 10.32
CA ASN A 251 -1.66 -19.15 9.69
C ASN A 251 -1.44 -18.31 8.40
N ASN A 252 -0.21 -18.18 7.90
CA ASN A 252 0.01 -17.50 6.62
C ASN A 252 -0.37 -18.42 5.46
N GLY A 253 -1.46 -18.11 4.77
CA GLY A 253 -1.96 -18.87 3.62
C GLY A 253 -0.89 -19.14 2.56
N PHE A 254 0.00 -18.17 2.31
CA PHE A 254 1.14 -18.32 1.39
C PHE A 254 2.17 -19.37 1.86
N VAL A 255 2.50 -19.39 3.15
CA VAL A 255 3.43 -20.40 3.71
C VAL A 255 2.78 -21.79 3.65
N ARG A 256 1.48 -21.88 3.90
CA ARG A 256 0.71 -23.13 3.78
C ARG A 256 0.72 -23.66 2.35
N ILE A 257 0.43 -22.80 1.37
CA ILE A 257 0.47 -23.15 -0.06
C ILE A 257 1.89 -23.58 -0.47
N GLY A 258 2.90 -22.80 -0.09
CA GLY A 258 4.31 -23.14 -0.38
C GLY A 258 4.73 -24.47 0.24
N ARG A 259 4.32 -24.75 1.50
CA ARG A 259 4.58 -26.03 2.16
C ARG A 259 3.94 -27.20 1.40
N VAL A 260 2.72 -27.05 0.88
CA VAL A 260 2.06 -28.11 0.09
C VAL A 260 2.88 -28.43 -1.17
N PHE A 261 3.36 -27.42 -1.89
CA PHE A 261 4.22 -27.65 -3.07
C PHE A 261 5.55 -28.33 -2.71
N ILE A 262 6.22 -27.88 -1.63
CA ILE A 262 7.47 -28.48 -1.16
C ILE A 262 7.26 -29.94 -0.75
N VAL A 263 6.19 -30.23 0.00
CA VAL A 263 5.84 -31.58 0.44
C VAL A 263 5.48 -32.46 -0.76
N ALA A 264 4.70 -31.95 -1.72
CA ALA A 264 4.37 -32.67 -2.94
C ALA A 264 5.62 -33.01 -3.76
N PHE A 265 6.55 -32.07 -3.90
CA PHE A 265 7.82 -32.30 -4.61
C PHE A 265 8.70 -33.32 -3.90
N LYS A 266 8.81 -33.23 -2.56
CA LYS A 266 9.54 -34.20 -1.74
C LYS A 266 8.93 -35.59 -1.85
N ASN A 267 7.60 -35.71 -1.80
CA ASN A 267 6.89 -36.99 -1.95
C ASN A 267 7.08 -37.56 -3.36
N ARG A 268 7.04 -36.74 -4.42
CA ARG A 268 7.34 -37.18 -5.79
C ARG A 268 8.76 -37.73 -5.92
N LYS A 269 9.74 -37.06 -5.30
CA LYS A 269 11.14 -37.51 -5.28
C LYS A 269 11.29 -38.84 -4.53
N LEU A 270 10.62 -39.00 -3.38
CA LEU A 270 10.61 -40.25 -2.61
C LEU A 270 9.95 -41.40 -3.37
N ILE A 271 8.84 -41.17 -4.07
CA ILE A 271 8.18 -42.17 -4.91
C ILE A 271 9.10 -42.59 -6.06
N SER A 272 9.79 -41.64 -6.70
CA SER A 272 10.77 -41.92 -7.76
C SER A 272 11.98 -42.71 -7.27
N LEU A 273 12.47 -42.44 -6.06
CA LEU A 273 13.59 -43.17 -5.45
C LEU A 273 13.19 -44.58 -5.01
N LYS A 274 11.96 -44.75 -4.50
CA LYS A 274 11.39 -46.07 -4.18
C LYS A 274 11.20 -46.94 -5.42
N HIS A 275 10.80 -46.33 -6.54
CA HIS A 275 10.63 -47.06 -7.81
C HIS A 275 11.97 -47.45 -8.46
N SER A 276 13.07 -46.76 -8.14
CA SER A 276 14.43 -47.04 -8.66
C SER A 276 15.26 -47.95 -7.76
N GLY A 277 14.69 -48.50 -6.68
CA GLY A 277 15.36 -49.47 -5.80
C GLY A 277 16.47 -48.88 -4.93
N GLN A 278 16.51 -47.55 -4.74
CA GLN A 278 17.57 -46.86 -3.99
C GLN A 278 17.23 -46.57 -2.52
N LEU A 279 16.06 -47.02 -2.05
CA LEU A 279 15.58 -46.87 -0.68
C LEU A 279 15.03 -48.23 -0.21
N GLU A 280 15.92 -49.10 0.28
CA GLU A 280 15.59 -50.17 1.23
C GLU A 280 15.78 -49.65 2.67
#